data_AF-A0A7S4SWK7-F1
#
_entry.id   AF-A0A7S4SWK7-F1
#
_cell.length_a   1.000
_cell.length_b   1.000
_cell.length_c   1.000
_cell.angle_alpha   90.00
_cell.angle_beta   90.00
_cell.angle_gamma   90.00
#
_symmetry.space_group_name_H-M   'P 1'
#
loop_
_entity.id
_entity.type
_entity.pdbx_description
1 polymer ?
#
loop_
_entity_poly.entity_id
_entity_poly.type
_entity_poly.pdbx_seq_one_letter_code
_entity_poly.pdbx_strand_id
1 'polypeptide(L)'
;LEPSQRLRWGIRPPLLAPSADLARCRTMFGELTAPTQAAEVAAKKPRQEERQTCLPVTVRAIEQALEVRADAGGELRFHGSEPGMLLLLGMVEAMTRQATSIELSLNDGTGRIKARHYVSDRSSTDLEDLSPGRYVSVFGSARAAPEVHLAAVGMSLVQSADEVSYHMIEVA
;
A
#
# COMPACT_ATOMS: atom_id res chain seq x y z
N LEU A 1 -16.65 -57.70 3.24
CA LEU A 1 -15.44 -58.38 3.77
C LEU A 1 -14.23 -57.69 3.17
N GLU A 2 -13.83 -56.58 3.80
CA GLU A 2 -12.56 -55.88 3.52
C GLU A 2 -11.38 -56.75 3.96
N PRO A 3 -10.23 -56.56 3.30
CA PRO A 3 -9.00 -56.55 4.07
C PRO A 3 -8.09 -55.37 3.70
N SER A 4 -7.74 -54.65 4.77
CA SER A 4 -6.35 -54.38 5.15
C SER A 4 -5.56 -53.37 4.33
N GLN A 5 -5.65 -52.12 4.78
CA GLN A 5 -4.62 -51.10 4.56
C GLN A 5 -3.38 -51.37 5.40
N ARG A 6 -2.19 -51.33 4.77
CA ARG A 6 -0.93 -50.86 5.41
C ARG A 6 0.18 -50.74 4.38
N LEU A 7 0.81 -49.56 4.26
CA LEU A 7 2.24 -49.32 3.93
C LEU A 7 2.46 -47.79 4.01
N ARG A 8 2.90 -47.27 5.16
CA ARG A 8 4.29 -46.93 5.50
C ARG A 8 4.89 -45.86 4.59
N TRP A 9 4.69 -44.59 4.97
CA TRP A 9 5.56 -43.48 4.59
C TRP A 9 6.46 -43.15 5.78
N GLY A 10 7.76 -43.21 5.57
CA GLY A 10 8.78 -42.86 6.55
C GLY A 10 9.15 -41.39 6.43
N ILE A 11 9.15 -40.69 7.56
CA ILE A 11 9.88 -39.42 7.75
C ILE A 11 10.43 -39.44 9.17
N ARG A 12 11.76 -39.43 9.29
CA ARG A 12 12.51 -39.24 10.55
C ARG A 12 12.55 -37.74 10.87
N PRO A 13 12.22 -37.30 12.10
CA PRO A 13 12.62 -36.00 12.60
C PRO A 13 13.99 -36.05 13.31
N PRO A 14 14.81 -34.98 13.28
CA PRO A 14 16.09 -34.93 13.97
C PRO A 14 15.95 -34.60 15.46
N LEU A 15 16.85 -35.20 16.25
CA LEU A 15 17.02 -35.03 17.69
C LEU A 15 17.37 -33.58 18.06
N LEU A 16 16.65 -33.02 19.04
CA LEU A 16 17.06 -31.86 19.83
C LEU A 16 17.87 -32.36 21.05
N ALA A 17 19.10 -31.86 21.22
CA ALA A 17 19.90 -32.05 22.43
C ALA A 17 19.77 -30.82 23.35
N PRO A 18 19.67 -30.99 24.68
CA PRO A 18 19.66 -29.88 25.64
C PRO A 18 21.09 -29.54 26.10
N SER A 19 21.44 -28.25 26.11
CA SER A 19 22.67 -27.73 26.73
C SER A 19 22.37 -27.24 28.14
N ALA A 20 22.96 -27.90 29.13
CA ALA A 20 23.22 -27.33 30.45
C ALA A 20 24.44 -26.39 30.34
N ASP A 21 24.47 -25.27 31.07
CA ASP A 21 25.33 -25.15 32.26
C ASP A 21 25.15 -23.77 32.92
N LEU A 22 24.76 -23.79 34.19
CA LEU A 22 24.57 -22.63 35.06
C LEU A 22 25.81 -22.54 35.96
N ALA A 23 26.82 -21.80 35.52
CA ALA A 23 28.00 -21.51 36.33
C ALA A 23 27.78 -20.26 37.18
N ARG A 24 27.63 -20.50 38.49
CA ARG A 24 27.73 -19.52 39.58
C ARG A 24 29.09 -18.82 39.56
N CYS A 25 29.11 -17.50 39.76
CA CYS A 25 30.30 -16.82 40.27
C CYS A 25 29.88 -15.85 41.38
N ARG A 26 30.34 -16.15 42.60
CA ARG A 26 30.07 -15.41 43.85
C ARG A 26 31.35 -14.65 44.24
N THR A 27 31.21 -13.33 44.30
CA THR A 27 31.84 -12.34 45.21
C THR A 27 33.32 -12.52 45.63
N MET A 28 34.18 -11.52 45.37
CA MET A 28 34.72 -10.62 46.42
C MET A 28 35.72 -9.56 45.91
N PHE A 29 35.55 -8.34 46.45
CA PHE A 29 36.53 -7.27 46.72
C PHE A 29 37.10 -6.40 45.58
N GLY A 30 36.96 -5.08 45.73
CA GLY A 30 37.67 -4.06 44.95
C GLY A 30 37.08 -2.66 45.10
N GLU A 31 37.85 -1.77 45.71
CA GLU A 31 37.54 -0.45 46.26
C GLU A 31 37.25 0.69 45.26
N LEU A 32 36.72 1.79 45.81
CA LEU A 32 36.35 3.10 45.24
C LEU A 32 37.16 3.59 44.01
N THR A 33 36.47 4.21 43.06
CA THR A 33 36.68 5.62 42.62
C THR A 33 35.62 6.04 41.59
N ALA A 34 35.00 7.21 41.79
CA ALA A 34 34.14 7.88 40.81
C ALA A 34 34.99 8.49 39.67
N PRO A 35 34.43 8.70 38.47
CA PRO A 35 33.81 10.01 38.24
C PRO A 35 32.50 9.95 37.44
N THR A 36 31.67 10.96 37.71
CA THR A 36 30.55 11.46 36.91
C THR A 36 30.81 11.32 35.40
N GLN A 37 29.97 10.56 34.69
CA GLN A 37 29.74 10.76 33.26
C GLN A 37 28.29 11.07 33.02
N ALA A 38 28.14 12.20 32.34
CA ALA A 38 26.91 12.86 31.97
C ALA A 38 26.00 11.95 31.15
N ALA A 39 24.71 12.24 31.27
CA ALA A 39 23.67 11.69 30.44
C ALA A 39 23.97 11.92 28.95
N GLU A 40 24.20 10.84 28.20
CA GLU A 40 23.84 10.78 26.79
C GLU A 40 22.49 10.06 26.69
N VAL A 41 21.42 10.85 26.85
CA VAL A 41 20.13 10.46 26.31
C VAL A 41 20.29 10.49 24.80
N ALA A 42 20.55 9.32 24.22
CA ALA A 42 20.52 9.12 22.78
C ALA A 42 19.19 9.68 22.26
N ALA A 43 19.26 10.85 21.63
CA ALA A 43 18.13 11.51 21.01
C ALA A 43 17.63 10.61 19.89
N LYS A 44 16.62 9.78 20.22
CA LYS A 44 15.79 9.13 19.21
C LYS A 44 15.24 10.27 18.37
N LYS A 45 15.73 10.39 17.12
CA LYS A 45 15.09 11.22 16.09
C LYS A 45 13.59 10.93 16.20
N PRO A 46 12.73 11.97 16.32
CA PRO A 46 11.30 11.73 16.38
C PRO A 46 10.97 10.88 15.15
N ARG A 47 10.40 9.69 15.40
CA ARG A 47 9.85 8.85 14.36
C ARG A 47 8.86 9.74 13.63
N GLN A 48 9.26 10.25 12.47
CA GLN A 48 8.42 11.07 11.62
C GLN A 48 7.19 10.19 11.39
N GLU A 49 6.10 10.58 12.03
CA GLU A 49 4.80 9.95 11.84
C GLU A 49 4.48 10.21 10.37
N GLU A 50 4.80 9.24 9.53
CA GLU A 50 4.62 9.27 8.09
C GLU A 50 3.10 9.24 7.88
N ARG A 51 2.48 10.42 8.04
CA ARG A 51 1.06 10.65 7.86
C ARG A 51 0.76 10.47 6.38
N GLN A 52 0.50 9.24 5.99
CA GLN A 52 -0.01 8.91 4.67
C GLN A 52 -1.42 9.49 4.59
N THR A 53 -1.55 10.64 3.94
CA THR A 53 -2.84 11.27 3.68
C THR A 53 -3.46 10.64 2.43
N CYS A 54 -4.77 10.49 2.45
CA CYS A 54 -5.56 10.17 1.27
C CYS A 54 -6.16 11.48 0.78
N LEU A 55 -5.81 11.91 -0.44
CA LEU A 55 -6.33 13.14 -1.01
C LEU A 55 -7.31 12.81 -2.14
N PRO A 56 -8.59 13.23 -2.04
CA PRO A 56 -9.52 13.13 -3.15
C PRO A 56 -9.06 14.08 -4.25
N VAL A 57 -8.97 13.57 -5.47
CA VAL A 57 -8.51 14.33 -6.64
C VAL A 57 -9.41 14.06 -7.85
N THR A 58 -9.34 14.98 -8.80
CA THR A 58 -9.85 14.81 -10.18
C THR A 58 -8.70 14.44 -11.11
N VAL A 59 -9.02 13.85 -12.26
CA VAL A 59 -8.04 13.53 -13.31
C VAL A 59 -7.28 14.79 -13.73
N ARG A 60 -8.00 15.90 -13.92
CA ARG A 60 -7.38 17.17 -14.28
C ARG A 60 -6.38 17.68 -13.24
N ALA A 61 -6.65 17.51 -11.95
CA ALA A 61 -5.71 17.90 -10.90
C ALA A 61 -4.42 17.04 -10.95
N ILE A 62 -4.55 15.76 -11.28
CA ILE A 62 -3.40 14.87 -11.47
C ILE A 62 -2.58 15.31 -12.68
N GLU A 63 -3.24 15.61 -13.82
CA GLU A 63 -2.57 16.10 -15.03
C GLU A 63 -1.80 17.40 -14.75
N GLN A 64 -2.42 18.37 -14.08
CA GLN A 64 -1.75 19.61 -13.68
C GLN A 64 -0.57 19.38 -12.74
N ALA A 65 -0.71 18.48 -11.76
CA ALA A 65 0.38 18.14 -10.85
C ALA A 65 1.54 17.45 -11.59
N LEU A 66 1.25 16.69 -12.64
CA LEU A 66 2.25 16.05 -13.49
C LEU A 66 2.97 17.03 -14.41
N GLU A 67 2.27 18.04 -14.94
CA GLU A 67 2.88 19.14 -15.71
C GLU A 67 3.87 19.92 -14.83
N VAL A 68 3.44 20.34 -13.63
CA VAL A 68 4.31 21.04 -12.67
C VAL A 68 5.51 20.18 -12.28
N ARG A 69 5.31 18.86 -12.13
CA ARG A 69 6.39 17.91 -11.86
C ARG A 69 7.39 17.81 -13.01
N ALA A 70 6.92 17.84 -14.26
CA ALA A 70 7.79 17.79 -15.44
C ALA A 70 8.71 19.02 -15.50
N ASP A 71 8.19 20.19 -15.11
CA ASP A 71 8.95 21.44 -15.09
C ASP A 71 9.93 21.53 -13.91
N ALA A 72 9.52 21.07 -12.72
CA ALA A 72 10.30 21.21 -11.48
C ALA A 72 11.18 19.99 -11.11
N GLY A 73 11.00 18.85 -11.78
CA GLY A 73 11.87 17.67 -11.63
C GLY A 73 11.82 16.98 -10.25
N GLY A 74 10.62 16.79 -9.68
CA GLY A 74 10.45 16.29 -8.30
C GLY A 74 9.37 15.22 -8.09
N GLU A 75 8.91 15.10 -6.84
CA GLU A 75 7.76 14.28 -6.42
C GLU A 75 6.43 14.95 -6.81
N LEU A 76 5.36 14.16 -6.90
CA LEU A 76 4.03 14.65 -7.22
C LEU A 76 3.46 15.40 -6.00
N ARG A 77 3.30 16.72 -6.11
CA ARG A 77 2.82 17.56 -5.01
C ARG A 77 1.45 18.12 -5.33
N PHE A 78 0.55 18.04 -4.36
CA PHE A 78 -0.77 18.65 -4.39
C PHE A 78 -0.83 19.68 -3.27
N HIS A 79 -1.14 20.93 -3.62
CA HIS A 79 -1.25 22.06 -2.67
C HIS A 79 -0.03 22.23 -1.75
N GLY A 80 1.18 21.92 -2.25
CA GLY A 80 2.43 22.04 -1.48
C GLY A 80 2.76 20.87 -0.55
N SER A 81 1.94 19.83 -0.51
CA SER A 81 2.21 18.58 0.21
C SER A 81 2.31 17.39 -0.75
N GLU A 82 3.05 16.36 -0.37
CA GLU A 82 3.09 15.08 -1.09
C GLU A 82 2.00 14.17 -0.51
N PRO A 83 0.95 13.83 -1.28
CA PRO A 83 -0.05 12.89 -0.81
C PRO A 83 0.50 11.47 -0.86
N GLY A 84 0.22 10.69 0.19
CA GLY A 84 0.56 9.28 0.21
C GLY A 84 -0.32 8.45 -0.74
N MET A 85 -1.62 8.71 -0.71
CA MET A 85 -2.61 8.07 -1.56
C MET A 85 -3.55 9.11 -2.18
N LEU A 86 -3.99 8.83 -3.39
CA LEU A 86 -4.97 9.59 -4.15
C LEU A 86 -6.25 8.78 -4.22
N LEU A 87 -7.39 9.44 -4.06
CA LEU A 87 -8.71 8.86 -4.27
C LEU A 87 -9.32 9.50 -5.52
N LEU A 88 -9.77 8.67 -6.46
CA LEU A 88 -10.40 9.09 -7.70
C LEU A 88 -11.70 8.32 -7.89
N LEU A 89 -12.76 9.04 -8.25
CA LEU A 89 -14.04 8.45 -8.64
C LEU A 89 -14.27 8.73 -10.12
N GLY A 90 -14.60 7.70 -10.89
CA GLY A 90 -14.83 7.84 -12.33
C GLY A 90 -15.55 6.66 -12.95
N MET A 91 -16.06 6.87 -14.16
CA MET A 91 -16.69 5.84 -14.97
C MET A 91 -15.63 5.04 -15.73
N VAL A 92 -15.78 3.72 -15.75
CA VAL A 92 -14.95 2.83 -16.57
C VAL A 92 -15.36 2.93 -18.03
N GLU A 93 -14.52 3.48 -18.89
CA GLU A 93 -14.75 3.49 -20.35
C GLU A 93 -14.30 2.19 -21.01
N ALA A 94 -13.15 1.67 -20.59
CA ALA A 94 -12.56 0.44 -21.12
C ALA A 94 -11.87 -0.35 -20.00
N MET A 95 -11.87 -1.68 -20.14
CA MET A 95 -11.24 -2.60 -19.19
C MET A 95 -10.47 -3.68 -19.94
N THR A 96 -9.22 -3.89 -19.55
CA THR A 96 -8.36 -4.96 -20.06
C THR A 96 -7.86 -5.80 -18.88
N ARG A 97 -8.31 -7.06 -18.80
CA ARG A 97 -7.86 -8.01 -17.78
C ARG A 97 -6.67 -8.81 -18.31
N GLN A 98 -5.53 -8.73 -17.64
CA GLN A 98 -4.35 -9.55 -17.89
C GLN A 98 -4.21 -10.58 -16.76
N ALA A 99 -3.32 -11.57 -16.94
CA ALA A 99 -3.13 -12.66 -15.97
C ALA A 99 -2.70 -12.17 -14.57
N THR A 100 -1.94 -11.07 -14.50
CA THR A 100 -1.38 -10.53 -13.25
C THR A 100 -1.76 -9.07 -12.99
N SER A 101 -2.49 -8.44 -13.89
CA SER A 101 -2.89 -7.04 -13.77
C SER A 101 -4.21 -6.74 -14.45
N ILE A 102 -4.92 -5.74 -13.97
CA ILE A 102 -6.13 -5.21 -14.57
C ILE A 102 -5.85 -3.75 -14.93
N GLU A 103 -6.09 -3.40 -16.19
CA GLU A 103 -5.98 -2.03 -16.69
C GLU A 103 -7.37 -1.48 -16.97
N LEU A 104 -7.66 -0.31 -16.43
CA LEU A 104 -8.92 0.40 -16.55
C LEU A 104 -8.65 1.77 -17.18
N SER A 105 -9.51 2.18 -18.11
CA SER A 105 -9.58 3.58 -18.56
C SER A 105 -10.73 4.25 -17.83
N LEU A 106 -10.42 5.25 -17.00
CA LEU A 106 -11.38 5.95 -16.15
C LEU A 106 -11.61 7.36 -16.68
N ASN A 107 -12.86 7.79 -16.63
CA ASN A 107 -13.29 9.14 -16.99
C ASN A 107 -14.16 9.72 -15.86
N ASP A 108 -13.71 10.82 -15.26
CA ASP A 108 -14.41 11.55 -14.19
C ASP A 108 -15.19 12.78 -14.69
N GLY A 109 -15.23 12.99 -16.00
CA GLY A 109 -15.80 14.17 -16.65
C GLY A 109 -14.82 15.34 -16.80
N THR A 110 -13.69 15.34 -16.08
CA THR A 110 -12.64 16.35 -16.19
C THR A 110 -11.49 15.92 -17.11
N GLY A 111 -11.25 14.61 -17.22
CA GLY A 111 -10.21 14.03 -18.08
C GLY A 111 -10.32 12.52 -18.18
N ARG A 112 -9.31 11.89 -18.79
CA ARG A 112 -9.22 10.43 -18.91
C ARG A 112 -7.87 9.94 -18.41
N ILE A 113 -7.87 8.96 -17.52
CA ILE A 113 -6.65 8.38 -16.96
C ILE A 113 -6.69 6.85 -17.00
N LYS A 114 -5.52 6.24 -17.21
CA LYS A 114 -5.36 4.79 -17.08
C LYS A 114 -5.06 4.43 -15.63
N ALA A 115 -5.82 3.51 -15.05
CA ALA A 115 -5.54 2.92 -13.76
C ALA A 115 -5.08 1.46 -13.95
N ARG A 116 -3.98 1.08 -13.30
CA ARG A 116 -3.47 -0.29 -13.30
C ARG A 116 -3.50 -0.85 -11.89
N HIS A 117 -4.16 -1.98 -11.72
CA HIS A 117 -4.21 -2.74 -10.48
C HIS A 117 -3.50 -4.07 -10.67
N TYR A 118 -2.57 -4.41 -9.78
CA TYR A 118 -1.91 -5.71 -9.82
C TYR A 118 -2.70 -6.70 -8.97
N VAL A 119 -3.21 -7.75 -9.61
CA VAL A 119 -4.01 -8.77 -8.94
C VAL A 119 -3.09 -9.59 -8.06
N SER A 120 -3.26 -9.47 -6.75
CA SER A 120 -2.65 -10.37 -5.77
C SER A 120 -3.69 -11.40 -5.33
N ASP A 121 -3.29 -12.55 -4.79
CA ASP A 121 -4.18 -13.64 -4.32
C ASP A 121 -5.25 -13.22 -3.27
N ARG A 122 -5.22 -11.96 -2.82
CA ARG A 122 -6.18 -11.34 -1.89
C ARG A 122 -7.12 -10.33 -2.56
N SER A 123 -7.26 -10.32 -3.88
CA SER A 123 -8.15 -9.35 -4.54
C SER A 123 -9.59 -9.52 -4.05
N SER A 124 -10.22 -8.41 -3.67
CA SER A 124 -11.61 -8.36 -3.25
C SER A 124 -12.54 -8.78 -4.40
N THR A 125 -13.65 -9.44 -4.05
CA THR A 125 -14.73 -9.85 -4.96
C THR A 125 -15.24 -8.70 -5.83
N ASP A 126 -15.07 -7.45 -5.38
CA ASP A 126 -15.46 -6.23 -6.09
C ASP A 126 -14.83 -6.11 -7.49
N LEU A 127 -13.68 -6.76 -7.74
CA LEU A 127 -13.04 -6.75 -9.06
C LEU A 127 -13.77 -7.62 -10.09
N GLU A 128 -14.56 -8.61 -9.65
CA GLU A 128 -15.30 -9.50 -10.55
C GLU A 128 -16.49 -8.77 -11.17
N ASP A 129 -17.18 -7.93 -10.40
CA ASP A 129 -18.37 -7.17 -10.83
C ASP A 129 -18.05 -5.92 -11.66
N LEU A 130 -16.77 -5.62 -11.87
CA LEU A 130 -16.33 -4.50 -12.70
C LEU A 130 -16.69 -4.71 -14.18
N SER A 131 -17.47 -3.78 -14.70
CA SER A 131 -17.88 -3.70 -16.09
C SER A 131 -17.76 -2.26 -16.63
N PRO A 132 -17.46 -2.09 -17.94
CA PRO A 132 -17.52 -0.78 -18.58
C PRO A 132 -18.89 -0.13 -18.42
N GLY A 133 -18.92 1.18 -18.20
CA GLY A 133 -20.14 1.97 -17.94
C GLY A 133 -20.53 2.06 -16.46
N ARG A 134 -19.81 1.39 -15.56
CA ARG A 134 -20.00 1.53 -14.10
C ARG A 134 -19.06 2.59 -13.53
N TYR A 135 -19.50 3.24 -12.47
CA TYR A 135 -18.66 4.10 -11.65
C TYR A 135 -17.88 3.29 -10.63
N VAL A 136 -16.62 3.66 -10.45
CA VAL A 136 -15.69 3.00 -9.55
C VAL A 136 -14.92 4.04 -8.75
N SER A 137 -14.76 3.75 -7.46
CA SER A 137 -13.84 4.44 -6.57
C SER A 137 -12.51 3.73 -6.63
N VAL A 138 -11.44 4.44 -6.94
CA VAL A 138 -10.09 3.90 -7.05
C VAL A 138 -9.18 4.71 -6.16
N PHE A 139 -8.43 4.02 -5.30
CA PHE A 139 -7.40 4.68 -4.49
C PHE A 139 -6.02 4.08 -4.76
N GLY A 140 -5.02 4.95 -4.86
CA GLY A 140 -3.68 4.55 -5.25
C GLY A 140 -2.72 5.71 -5.41
N SER A 141 -1.60 5.46 -6.09
CA SER A 141 -0.57 6.47 -6.32
C SER A 141 -0.41 6.72 -7.82
N ALA A 142 -0.37 7.99 -8.23
CA ALA A 142 -0.12 8.34 -9.63
C ALA A 142 1.37 8.21 -9.97
N ARG A 143 1.65 7.54 -11.10
CA ARG A 143 3.00 7.30 -11.62
C ARG A 143 3.07 7.85 -13.05
N ALA A 144 4.17 8.52 -13.39
CA ALA A 144 4.33 9.13 -14.72
C ALA A 144 5.06 8.24 -15.74
N ALA A 145 5.79 7.22 -15.28
CA ALA A 145 6.58 6.34 -16.15
C ALA A 145 6.12 4.89 -15.93
N PRO A 146 5.95 4.07 -17.00
CA PRO A 146 6.26 4.33 -18.41
C PRO A 146 5.24 5.22 -19.16
N GLU A 147 3.99 5.27 -18.72
CA GLU A 147 2.95 6.22 -19.15
C GLU A 147 2.31 6.79 -17.87
N VAL A 148 1.62 7.92 -17.93
CA VAL A 148 0.84 8.41 -16.80
C VAL A 148 -0.25 7.40 -16.47
N HIS A 149 -0.10 6.74 -15.32
CA HIS A 149 -1.06 5.77 -14.83
C HIS A 149 -1.23 5.86 -13.32
N LEU A 150 -2.44 5.55 -12.85
CA LEU A 150 -2.74 5.42 -11.44
C LEU A 150 -2.50 3.97 -11.01
N ALA A 151 -1.50 3.75 -10.15
CA ALA A 151 -1.23 2.46 -9.54
C ALA A 151 -2.25 2.23 -8.42
N ALA A 152 -3.34 1.55 -8.75
CA ALA A 152 -4.47 1.30 -7.86
C ALA A 152 -4.09 0.26 -6.80
N VAL A 153 -4.16 0.66 -5.53
CA VAL A 153 -4.00 -0.24 -4.39
C VAL A 153 -5.27 -1.02 -4.15
N GLY A 154 -6.43 -0.38 -4.32
CA GLY A 154 -7.73 -1.01 -4.28
C GLY A 154 -8.76 -0.20 -5.05
N MET A 155 -9.89 -0.83 -5.29
CA MET A 155 -11.03 -0.21 -5.93
C MET A 155 -12.33 -0.82 -5.42
N SER A 156 -13.39 -0.03 -5.49
CA SER A 156 -14.73 -0.42 -5.06
C SER A 156 -15.76 0.10 -6.05
N LEU A 157 -16.79 -0.69 -6.30
CA LEU A 157 -17.90 -0.29 -7.15
C LEU A 157 -18.74 0.77 -6.43
N VAL A 158 -19.09 1.84 -7.13
CA VAL A 158 -19.98 2.88 -6.62
C VAL A 158 -21.43 2.38 -6.68
N GLN A 159 -22.17 2.56 -5.58
CA GLN A 159 -23.55 2.07 -5.48
C GLN A 159 -24.57 3.18 -5.76
N SER A 160 -24.27 4.43 -5.36
CA SER A 160 -25.15 5.58 -5.60
C SER A 160 -24.44 6.72 -6.34
N ALA A 161 -25.21 7.49 -7.12
CA ALA A 161 -24.73 8.73 -7.75
C ALA A 161 -24.39 9.83 -6.72
N ASP A 162 -24.90 9.71 -5.49
CA ASP A 162 -24.60 10.63 -4.40
C ASP A 162 -23.11 10.59 -4.02
N GLU A 163 -22.47 9.42 -4.11
CA GLU A 163 -21.03 9.26 -3.83
C GLU A 163 -20.18 10.05 -4.82
N VAL A 164 -20.57 10.02 -6.11
CA VAL A 164 -19.90 10.78 -7.16
C VAL A 164 -20.07 12.28 -6.90
N SER A 165 -21.28 12.70 -6.54
CA SER A 165 -21.57 14.10 -6.24
C SER A 165 -20.80 14.61 -5.02
N TYR A 166 -20.73 13.80 -3.96
CA TYR A 166 -19.97 14.10 -2.75
C TYR A 166 -18.48 14.24 -3.05
N HIS A 167 -17.90 13.31 -3.82
CA HIS A 167 -16.50 13.39 -4.24
C HIS A 167 -16.20 14.66 -5.02
N MET A 168 -17.07 15.04 -5.96
CA MET A 168 -16.88 16.26 -6.75
C MET A 168 -16.93 17.53 -5.88
N ILE A 169 -17.69 17.53 -4.78
CA ILE A 169 -17.72 18.63 -3.82
C ILE A 169 -16.47 18.61 -2.92
N GLU A 170 -15.98 17.43 -2.54
CA GLU A 170 -14.79 17.28 -1.69
C GLU A 170 -13.50 17.72 -2.40
N VAL A 171 -13.44 17.55 -3.73
CA VAL A 171 -12.28 17.95 -4.55
C VAL A 171 -12.29 19.44 -4.92
N ALA A 172 -13.46 20.09 -4.95
CA ALA A 172 -13.63 21.47 -5.41
C ALA A 172 -13.11 22.51 -4.42
#